data_AF-A0A845ZCR5-F1
#
_entry.id   AF-A0A845ZCR5-F1
#
_cell.length_a   1.000
_cell.length_b   1.000
_cell.length_c   1.000
_cell.angle_alpha   90.00
_cell.angle_beta   90.00
_cell.angle_gamma   90.00
#
_symmetry.space_group_name_H-M   'P 1'
#
loop_
_entity.id
_entity.type
_entity.pdbx_description
1 polymer ?
#
loop_
_entity_poly.entity_id
_entity_poly.type
_entity_poly.pdbx_seq_one_letter_code
_entity_poly.pdbx_strand_id
1 'polypeptide(L)'
;NKPSLSGNFKQDEPIWVKFWYESAVENDSIKNIPQRHLQSYLQECCFWATKEIHNKFASPNYKWRDGFQEATNFVLKKTLKIFEKYNWNFIKSDYIKSGCQQKIQDYLKAVYLKGRRLDGASDSRILKDKYTSSSKWQKVLESVQILDVKLSCCLLALECFKKHYYPIVRVNQRLREPTNEEWEKIVNDYNYLRNSRGITNDIDRERIQKLLDECVNAMRNYQKPQPLVYIDNDEKGYLEISSDDSFREDKLEKEQEWQDINSILTNSFSKLSADEKTLLILENGIELGQKEIAKLFNLEKKQYQISRKLKKYRQPLLDECVRMKQEQVGRKITKEENKFLSKQINEWLKAFCCKQDFYKFLENILTQGLSSNLKIISLYYIDFFSMDKFSEERYSSVKSEIAKKLEITDSEVEQCLTDSQNYLLEQLKIYINDNLQLPQKLSSNLIPTLDKTLLELVDKFLENTFSA
;
A
#
# COMPACT_ATOMS: atom_id res chain seq x y z
N ASN A 1 -2.97 -46.85 -5.61
CA ASN A 1 -4.43 -46.66 -5.41
C ASN A 1 -4.83 -45.27 -5.88
N LYS A 2 -5.48 -45.14 -7.05
CA LYS A 2 -6.04 -43.86 -7.51
C LYS A 2 -7.27 -43.53 -6.65
N PRO A 3 -7.45 -42.29 -6.17
CA PRO A 3 -8.68 -41.87 -5.50
C PRO A 3 -9.89 -42.03 -6.44
N SER A 4 -11.01 -42.55 -5.92
CA SER A 4 -12.25 -42.70 -6.70
C SER A 4 -12.91 -41.35 -6.95
N LEU A 5 -13.27 -41.06 -8.20
CA LEU A 5 -13.96 -39.85 -8.62
C LEU A 5 -15.44 -39.91 -8.21
N SER A 6 -15.78 -39.38 -7.03
CA SER A 6 -17.16 -39.14 -6.62
C SER A 6 -17.39 -37.65 -6.33
N GLY A 7 -17.65 -36.89 -7.38
CA GLY A 7 -18.69 -35.86 -7.40
C GLY A 7 -18.58 -34.55 -6.60
N ASN A 8 -17.49 -34.25 -5.86
CA ASN A 8 -17.38 -32.91 -5.24
C ASN A 8 -15.93 -32.41 -5.09
N PHE A 9 -15.40 -31.71 -6.10
CA PHE A 9 -13.99 -31.27 -6.18
C PHE A 9 -13.46 -30.53 -4.94
N LYS A 10 -14.29 -29.75 -4.23
CA LYS A 10 -13.85 -29.02 -3.01
C LYS A 10 -13.60 -29.93 -1.81
N GLN A 11 -14.27 -31.09 -1.72
CA GLN A 11 -14.10 -32.03 -0.62
C GLN A 11 -12.88 -32.96 -0.86
N ASP A 12 -12.58 -33.23 -2.12
CA ASP A 12 -11.48 -34.13 -2.51
C ASP A 12 -10.13 -33.41 -2.69
N GLU A 13 -10.13 -32.08 -2.76
CA GLU A 13 -8.92 -31.28 -2.99
C GLU A 13 -7.77 -31.58 -2.02
N PRO A 14 -7.97 -31.68 -0.68
CA PRO A 14 -6.88 -32.02 0.25
C PRO A 14 -6.26 -33.40 -0.02
N ILE A 15 -7.08 -34.34 -0.48
CA ILE A 15 -6.65 -35.71 -0.81
C ILE A 15 -5.73 -35.68 -2.02
N TRP A 16 -6.09 -34.93 -3.06
CA TRP A 16 -5.27 -34.78 -4.26
C TRP A 16 -3.97 -34.04 -4.00
N VAL A 17 -4.02 -32.94 -3.23
CA VAL A 17 -2.80 -32.19 -2.88
C VAL A 17 -1.85 -33.05 -2.06
N LYS A 18 -2.38 -33.82 -1.09
CA LYS A 18 -1.60 -34.81 -0.32
C LYS A 18 -0.98 -35.86 -1.22
N PHE A 19 -1.77 -36.48 -2.10
CA PHE A 19 -1.32 -37.51 -3.05
C PHE A 19 -0.16 -37.00 -3.92
N TRP A 20 -0.30 -35.79 -4.49
CA TRP A 20 0.75 -35.20 -5.32
C TRP A 20 2.00 -34.81 -4.51
N TYR A 21 1.83 -34.36 -3.27
CA TYR A 21 2.94 -34.09 -2.37
C TYR A 21 3.73 -35.35 -2.01
N GLU A 22 3.05 -36.40 -1.55
CA GLU A 22 3.68 -37.70 -1.22
C GLU A 22 4.37 -38.29 -2.47
N SER A 23 3.69 -38.26 -3.62
CA SER A 23 4.27 -38.72 -4.90
C SER A 23 5.50 -37.92 -5.31
N ALA A 24 5.56 -36.62 -5.00
CA ALA A 24 6.71 -35.77 -5.31
C ALA A 24 7.90 -35.98 -4.35
N VAL A 25 7.65 -36.48 -3.13
CA VAL A 25 8.67 -36.78 -2.13
C VAL A 25 9.26 -38.18 -2.33
N GLU A 26 8.45 -39.16 -2.74
CA GLU A 26 8.85 -40.56 -2.86
C GLU A 26 9.60 -40.91 -4.17
N ASN A 27 9.31 -40.21 -5.28
CA ASN A 27 9.84 -40.57 -6.60
C ASN A 27 10.87 -39.55 -7.14
N ASP A 28 12.15 -39.80 -6.91
CA ASP A 28 13.26 -38.97 -7.41
C ASP A 28 13.39 -39.02 -8.95
N SER A 29 12.96 -40.10 -9.60
CA SER A 29 13.06 -40.33 -11.06
C SER A 29 11.90 -39.73 -11.87
N ILE A 30 10.76 -39.42 -11.25
CA ILE A 30 9.54 -38.83 -11.88
C ILE A 30 9.19 -37.48 -11.20
N LYS A 31 10.18 -36.80 -10.61
CA LYS A 31 10.00 -35.53 -9.87
C LYS A 31 9.16 -34.47 -10.59
N ASN A 32 9.19 -34.47 -11.93
CA ASN A 32 8.64 -33.36 -12.70
C ASN A 32 7.10 -33.29 -12.70
N ILE A 33 6.39 -34.43 -12.77
CA ILE A 33 4.92 -34.40 -12.96
C ILE A 33 4.19 -34.04 -11.66
N PRO A 34 4.41 -34.73 -10.51
CA PRO A 34 3.76 -34.37 -9.25
C PRO A 34 4.08 -32.94 -8.81
N GLN A 35 5.34 -32.52 -9.01
CA GLN A 35 5.74 -31.15 -8.68
C GLN A 35 5.06 -30.11 -9.58
N ARG A 36 4.89 -30.37 -10.89
CA ARG A 36 4.14 -29.48 -11.80
C ARG A 36 2.66 -29.37 -11.43
N HIS A 37 2.04 -30.46 -10.98
CA HIS A 37 0.66 -30.41 -10.48
C HIS A 37 0.56 -29.51 -9.24
N LEU A 38 1.49 -29.64 -8.28
CA LEU A 38 1.54 -28.76 -7.10
C LEU A 38 1.86 -27.30 -7.48
N GLN A 39 2.74 -27.07 -8.45
CA GLN A 39 3.05 -25.72 -8.94
C GLN A 39 1.83 -25.08 -9.61
N SER A 40 1.09 -25.84 -10.41
CA SER A 40 -0.15 -25.39 -11.07
C SER A 40 -1.21 -25.07 -10.03
N TYR A 41 -1.36 -25.93 -9.01
CA TYR A 41 -2.25 -25.69 -7.88
C TYR A 41 -1.91 -24.39 -7.12
N LEU A 42 -0.62 -24.08 -6.98
CA LEU A 42 -0.16 -22.87 -6.29
C LEU A 42 -0.27 -21.58 -7.13
N GLN A 43 -0.60 -21.64 -8.43
CA GLN A 43 -0.74 -20.43 -9.26
C GLN A 43 -1.82 -19.48 -8.72
N GLU A 44 -2.95 -20.02 -8.27
CA GLU A 44 -4.00 -19.23 -7.64
C GLU A 44 -3.51 -18.56 -6.35
N CYS A 45 -2.72 -19.28 -5.54
CA CYS A 45 -2.10 -18.71 -4.34
C CYS A 45 -1.10 -17.59 -4.69
N CYS A 46 -0.32 -17.74 -5.77
CA CYS A 46 0.56 -16.69 -6.28
C CYS A 46 -0.22 -15.44 -6.68
N PHE A 47 -1.34 -15.61 -7.38
CA PHE A 47 -2.18 -14.50 -7.84
C PHE A 47 -2.71 -13.69 -6.65
N TRP A 48 -3.36 -14.36 -5.70
CA TRP A 48 -3.95 -13.70 -4.53
C TRP A 48 -2.91 -13.09 -3.60
N ALA A 49 -1.80 -13.80 -3.35
CA ALA A 49 -0.70 -13.27 -2.55
C ALA A 49 -0.11 -12.00 -3.18
N THR A 50 0.10 -12.01 -4.49
CA THR A 50 0.65 -10.85 -5.21
C THR A 50 -0.30 -9.68 -5.18
N LYS A 51 -1.59 -9.91 -5.48
CA LYS A 51 -2.62 -8.86 -5.45
C LYS A 51 -2.68 -8.17 -4.08
N GLU A 52 -2.69 -8.95 -2.99
CA GLU A 52 -2.77 -8.40 -1.64
C GLU A 52 -1.51 -7.62 -1.23
N ILE A 53 -0.32 -8.16 -1.52
CA ILE A 53 0.94 -7.49 -1.18
C ILE A 53 1.16 -6.25 -2.05
N HIS A 54 0.85 -6.32 -3.34
CA HIS A 54 0.98 -5.19 -4.25
C HIS A 54 0.11 -4.02 -3.81
N ASN A 55 -1.17 -4.26 -3.49
CA ASN A 55 -2.06 -3.20 -3.01
C ASN A 55 -1.57 -2.51 -1.71
N LYS A 56 -0.79 -3.21 -0.88
CA LYS A 56 -0.26 -2.67 0.38
C LYS A 56 1.11 -2.00 0.24
N PHE A 57 1.91 -2.43 -0.73
CA PHE A 57 3.32 -2.05 -0.84
C PHE A 57 3.72 -1.56 -2.23
N ALA A 58 2.74 -1.20 -3.07
CA ALA A 58 2.95 -0.71 -4.43
C ALA A 58 4.08 0.32 -4.50
N SER A 59 4.88 0.20 -5.55
CA SER A 59 5.98 1.11 -5.86
C SER A 59 5.90 1.43 -7.36
N PRO A 60 6.14 2.68 -7.79
CA PRO A 60 6.07 3.07 -9.20
C PRO A 60 6.94 2.20 -10.11
N ASN A 61 8.08 1.72 -9.59
CA ASN A 61 9.08 0.97 -10.36
C ASN A 61 8.92 -0.56 -10.25
N TYR A 62 7.92 -1.06 -9.51
CA TYR A 62 7.71 -2.49 -9.31
C TYR A 62 6.24 -2.83 -9.48
N LYS A 63 5.89 -3.32 -10.67
CA LYS A 63 4.50 -3.56 -11.08
C LYS A 63 3.99 -4.86 -10.49
N TRP A 64 2.67 -5.01 -10.49
CA TRP A 64 2.01 -6.25 -10.06
C TRP A 64 2.56 -7.48 -10.80
N ARG A 65 2.81 -7.35 -12.11
CA ARG A 65 3.36 -8.43 -12.95
C ARG A 65 4.72 -8.92 -12.44
N ASP A 66 5.60 -8.01 -12.02
CA ASP A 66 6.91 -8.35 -11.45
C ASP A 66 6.75 -9.15 -10.15
N GLY A 67 5.80 -8.71 -9.31
CA GLY A 67 5.43 -9.43 -8.09
C GLY A 67 4.89 -10.85 -8.36
N PHE A 68 4.07 -11.01 -9.39
CA PHE A 68 3.48 -12.30 -9.74
C PHE A 68 4.54 -13.27 -10.29
N GLN A 69 5.48 -12.77 -11.09
CA GLN A 69 6.62 -13.55 -11.56
C GLN A 69 7.55 -13.96 -10.42
N GLU A 70 7.83 -13.07 -9.46
CA GLU A 70 8.61 -13.43 -8.26
C GLU A 70 7.90 -14.50 -7.41
N ALA A 71 6.58 -14.38 -7.23
CA ALA A 71 5.78 -15.40 -6.55
C ALA A 71 5.90 -16.76 -7.25
N THR A 72 5.78 -16.75 -8.59
CA THR A 72 5.89 -17.95 -9.42
C THR A 72 7.28 -18.55 -9.34
N ASN A 73 8.34 -17.74 -9.45
CA ASN A 73 9.73 -18.18 -9.32
C ASN A 73 10.02 -18.78 -7.94
N PHE A 74 9.45 -18.21 -6.88
CA PHE A 74 9.53 -18.76 -5.54
C PHE A 74 8.86 -20.14 -5.46
N VAL A 75 7.63 -20.27 -5.99
CA VAL A 75 6.91 -21.55 -6.03
C VAL A 75 7.67 -22.60 -6.84
N LEU A 76 8.23 -22.24 -8.00
CA LEU A 76 9.04 -23.16 -8.81
C LEU A 76 10.24 -23.71 -8.04
N LYS A 77 10.94 -22.86 -7.28
CA LYS A 77 12.15 -23.21 -6.52
C LYS A 77 11.87 -23.90 -5.19
N LYS A 78 10.67 -23.69 -4.60
CA LYS A 78 10.37 -24.06 -3.21
C LYS A 78 9.08 -24.89 -3.06
N THR A 79 8.56 -25.46 -4.15
CA THR A 79 7.27 -26.19 -4.18
C THR A 79 7.10 -27.12 -2.99
N LEU A 80 8.03 -28.07 -2.77
CA LEU A 80 7.91 -29.05 -1.68
C LEU A 80 8.03 -28.42 -0.28
N LYS A 81 8.88 -27.40 -0.12
CA LYS A 81 9.05 -26.69 1.16
C LYS A 81 7.80 -25.91 1.57
N ILE A 82 6.98 -25.49 0.61
CA ILE A 82 5.70 -24.86 0.88
C ILE A 82 4.76 -25.86 1.59
N PHE A 83 4.87 -27.16 1.29
CA PHE A 83 4.00 -28.20 1.84
C PHE A 83 4.59 -28.99 3.03
N GLU A 84 5.89 -28.90 3.30
CA GLU A 84 6.66 -29.72 4.25
C GLU A 84 6.14 -29.83 5.70
N LYS A 85 5.36 -28.84 6.18
CA LYS A 85 4.90 -28.78 7.58
C LYS A 85 3.39 -28.95 7.76
N TYR A 86 2.67 -29.38 6.72
CA TYR A 86 1.23 -29.58 6.83
C TYR A 86 0.90 -30.90 7.53
N ASN A 87 -0.02 -30.85 8.49
CA ASN A 87 -0.58 -32.06 9.11
C ASN A 87 -1.74 -32.58 8.25
N TRP A 88 -1.42 -33.44 7.29
CA TRP A 88 -2.36 -33.97 6.28
C TRP A 88 -3.58 -34.72 6.83
N ASN A 89 -3.61 -35.06 8.13
CA ASN A 89 -4.70 -35.83 8.74
C ASN A 89 -5.90 -34.98 9.17
N PHE A 90 -5.79 -33.64 9.19
CA PHE A 90 -6.83 -32.75 9.75
C PHE A 90 -7.16 -31.52 8.89
N ILE A 91 -6.79 -31.54 7.60
CA ILE A 91 -6.84 -30.32 6.79
C ILE A 91 -8.08 -30.25 5.89
N LYS A 92 -8.79 -29.12 5.99
CA LYS A 92 -9.78 -28.67 4.99
C LYS A 92 -9.08 -27.92 3.85
N SER A 93 -9.64 -27.97 2.64
CA SER A 93 -9.09 -27.30 1.43
C SER A 93 -8.71 -25.83 1.69
N ASP A 94 -9.62 -25.05 2.29
CA ASP A 94 -9.42 -23.62 2.59
C ASP A 94 -8.16 -23.34 3.43
N TYR A 95 -7.74 -24.28 4.28
CA TYR A 95 -6.56 -24.13 5.15
C TYR A 95 -5.24 -24.37 4.40
N ILE A 96 -5.25 -25.23 3.37
CA ILE A 96 -4.07 -25.43 2.50
C ILE A 96 -3.80 -24.15 1.72
N LYS A 97 -4.80 -23.66 0.98
CA LYS A 97 -4.66 -22.45 0.15
C LYS A 97 -4.27 -21.25 0.99
N SER A 98 -4.95 -21.01 2.12
CA SER A 98 -4.66 -19.88 3.01
C SER A 98 -3.23 -19.93 3.57
N GLY A 99 -2.76 -21.09 4.02
CA GLY A 99 -1.40 -21.21 4.55
C GLY A 99 -0.31 -21.14 3.47
N CYS A 100 -0.58 -21.64 2.25
CA CYS A 100 0.33 -21.53 1.13
C CYS A 100 0.43 -20.08 0.67
N GLN A 101 -0.72 -19.41 0.54
CA GLN A 101 -0.82 -17.98 0.28
C GLN A 101 -0.03 -17.18 1.32
N GLN A 102 -0.18 -17.45 2.62
CA GLN A 102 0.57 -16.74 3.66
C GLN A 102 2.10 -16.88 3.49
N LYS A 103 2.60 -18.08 3.17
CA LYS A 103 4.05 -18.29 2.92
C LYS A 103 4.55 -17.50 1.71
N ILE A 104 3.75 -17.45 0.63
CA ILE A 104 4.07 -16.66 -0.56
C ILE A 104 4.00 -15.16 -0.23
N GLN A 105 3.02 -14.73 0.55
CA GLN A 105 2.90 -13.35 1.02
C GLN A 105 4.08 -12.93 1.88
N ASP A 106 4.55 -13.78 2.81
CA ASP A 106 5.71 -13.48 3.64
C ASP A 106 6.97 -13.30 2.80
N TYR A 107 7.15 -14.16 1.78
CA TYR A 107 8.23 -14.03 0.80
C TYR A 107 8.11 -12.72 0.00
N LEU A 108 6.95 -12.45 -0.61
CA LEU A 108 6.73 -11.25 -1.39
C LEU A 108 6.88 -10.00 -0.54
N LYS A 109 6.34 -9.98 0.67
CA LYS A 109 6.54 -8.88 1.63
C LYS A 109 8.03 -8.65 1.87
N ALA A 110 8.83 -9.69 2.03
CA ALA A 110 10.28 -9.54 2.15
C ALA A 110 10.90 -8.92 0.89
N VAL A 111 10.43 -9.28 -0.31
CA VAL A 111 10.87 -8.71 -1.60
C VAL A 111 10.49 -7.24 -1.74
N TYR A 112 9.22 -6.89 -1.53
CA TYR A 112 8.70 -5.52 -1.59
C TYR A 112 9.32 -4.59 -0.53
N LEU A 113 9.72 -5.14 0.61
CA LEU A 113 10.40 -4.40 1.67
C LEU A 113 11.93 -4.36 1.51
N LYS A 114 12.51 -5.03 0.48
CA LYS A 114 13.92 -4.81 0.13
C LYS A 114 14.11 -3.33 -0.21
N GLY A 115 15.20 -2.73 0.27
CA GLY A 115 15.48 -1.30 0.07
C GLY A 115 14.86 -0.37 1.12
N ARG A 116 13.63 -0.63 1.63
CA ARG A 116 12.98 0.27 2.62
C ARG A 116 13.77 0.46 3.92
N ARG A 117 14.59 -0.53 4.32
CA ARG A 117 15.47 -0.40 5.50
C ARG A 117 16.60 0.62 5.28
N LEU A 118 17.02 0.83 4.04
CA LEU A 118 18.07 1.78 3.67
C LEU A 118 17.51 3.16 3.36
N ASP A 119 16.27 3.26 2.87
CA ASP A 119 15.62 4.55 2.65
C ASP A 119 15.55 5.39 3.94
N GLY A 120 15.33 4.74 5.09
CA GLY A 120 15.35 5.39 6.41
C GLY A 120 16.72 5.44 7.10
N ALA A 121 17.77 4.87 6.51
CA ALA A 121 19.13 4.92 7.07
C ALA A 121 19.85 6.20 6.63
N SER A 122 20.70 6.77 7.50
CA SER A 122 21.58 7.87 7.11
C SER A 122 22.72 7.37 6.21
N ASP A 123 23.24 8.24 5.34
CA ASP A 123 24.28 7.88 4.37
C ASP A 123 25.53 7.35 5.05
N SER A 124 25.95 7.97 6.15
CA SER A 124 27.03 7.49 7.02
C SER A 124 26.77 6.09 7.60
N ARG A 125 25.50 5.71 7.83
CA ARG A 125 25.12 4.36 8.26
C ARG A 125 25.29 3.34 7.15
N ILE A 126 24.94 3.70 5.92
CA ILE A 126 25.07 2.84 4.74
C ILE A 126 26.55 2.58 4.47
N LEU A 127 27.38 3.63 4.51
CA LEU A 127 28.82 3.54 4.30
C LEU A 127 29.54 2.71 5.38
N LYS A 128 29.08 2.81 6.64
CA LYS A 128 29.64 2.08 7.79
C LYS A 128 29.07 0.67 7.97
N ASP A 129 28.02 0.29 7.25
CA ASP A 129 27.27 -0.92 7.58
C ASP A 129 28.15 -2.18 7.57
N LYS A 130 28.17 -2.87 8.73
CA LYS A 130 29.03 -4.03 9.03
C LYS A 130 28.70 -5.23 8.13
N TYR A 131 27.55 -5.24 7.46
CA TYR A 131 27.09 -6.31 6.57
C TYR A 131 27.52 -6.12 5.10
N THR A 132 28.48 -5.23 4.85
CA THR A 132 28.94 -4.91 3.49
C THR A 132 30.46 -5.11 3.38
N SER A 133 30.86 -6.31 2.97
CA SER A 133 32.25 -6.63 2.63
C SER A 133 32.70 -5.81 1.41
N SER A 134 34.01 -5.61 1.25
CA SER A 134 34.58 -4.94 0.06
C SER A 134 34.15 -5.62 -1.24
N SER A 135 34.02 -6.96 -1.22
CA SER A 135 33.49 -7.75 -2.34
C SER A 135 32.02 -7.48 -2.68
N LYS A 136 31.20 -7.10 -1.69
CA LYS A 136 29.80 -6.73 -1.92
C LYS A 136 29.69 -5.31 -2.46
N TRP A 137 30.53 -4.39 -2.00
CA TRP A 137 30.63 -3.03 -2.56
C TRP A 137 31.06 -3.04 -4.02
N GLN A 138 32.03 -3.88 -4.37
CA GLN A 138 32.44 -4.06 -5.76
C GLN A 138 31.26 -4.50 -6.65
N LYS A 139 30.54 -5.57 -6.25
CA LYS A 139 29.35 -6.04 -6.99
C LYS A 139 28.26 -4.98 -7.12
N VAL A 140 28.05 -4.18 -6.07
CA VAL A 140 27.06 -3.09 -6.06
C VAL A 140 27.46 -2.02 -7.07
N LEU A 141 28.71 -1.57 -7.05
CA LEU A 141 29.20 -0.53 -7.96
C LEU A 141 29.23 -1.01 -9.41
N GLU A 142 29.64 -2.25 -9.66
CA GLU A 142 29.60 -2.88 -10.98
C GLU A 142 28.15 -2.99 -11.51
N SER A 143 27.18 -3.31 -10.65
CA SER A 143 25.76 -3.43 -11.06
C SER A 143 25.14 -2.13 -11.54
N VAL A 144 25.72 -0.98 -11.16
CA VAL A 144 25.31 0.35 -11.62
C VAL A 144 26.26 0.92 -12.67
N GLN A 145 27.05 0.06 -13.33
CA GLN A 145 27.99 0.41 -14.40
C GLN A 145 29.12 1.36 -13.98
N ILE A 146 29.50 1.40 -12.69
CA ILE A 146 30.72 2.08 -12.24
C ILE A 146 31.89 1.10 -12.41
N LEU A 147 32.72 1.33 -13.43
CA LEU A 147 33.82 0.44 -13.83
C LEU A 147 35.20 1.11 -13.71
N ASP A 148 36.24 0.28 -13.83
CA ASP A 148 37.65 0.66 -14.01
C ASP A 148 38.21 1.62 -12.94
N VAL A 149 38.79 2.75 -13.36
CA VAL A 149 39.45 3.74 -12.51
C VAL A 149 38.46 4.32 -11.50
N LYS A 150 37.20 4.52 -11.91
CA LYS A 150 36.16 5.10 -11.06
C LYS A 150 35.76 4.15 -9.93
N LEU A 151 35.68 2.84 -10.22
CA LEU A 151 35.46 1.80 -9.21
C LEU A 151 36.57 1.81 -8.14
N SER A 152 37.82 1.87 -8.59
CA SER A 152 38.99 1.92 -7.69
C SER A 152 38.99 3.17 -6.81
N CYS A 153 38.61 4.32 -7.36
CA CYS A 153 38.47 5.57 -6.61
C CYS A 153 37.34 5.51 -5.56
N CYS A 154 36.20 4.91 -5.89
CA CYS A 154 35.07 4.74 -4.98
C CYS A 154 35.42 3.80 -3.81
N LEU A 155 36.04 2.66 -4.11
CA LEU A 155 36.47 1.69 -3.09
C LEU A 155 37.53 2.27 -2.16
N LEU A 156 38.48 3.05 -2.69
CA LEU A 156 39.48 3.75 -1.89
C LEU A 156 38.84 4.80 -0.97
N ALA A 157 37.87 5.58 -1.47
CA ALA A 157 37.16 6.57 -0.66
C ALA A 157 36.39 5.90 0.49
N LEU A 158 35.73 4.77 0.21
CA LEU A 158 35.05 3.95 1.22
C LEU A 158 36.02 3.42 2.30
N GLU A 159 37.22 3.01 1.91
CA GLU A 159 38.25 2.51 2.82
C GLU A 159 38.74 3.63 3.76
N CYS A 160 39.11 4.78 3.21
CA CYS A 160 39.53 5.95 3.99
C CYS A 160 38.41 6.43 4.92
N PHE A 161 37.16 6.45 4.44
CA PHE A 161 36.00 6.79 5.26
C PHE A 161 35.86 5.85 6.47
N LYS A 162 35.86 4.53 6.25
CA LYS A 162 35.73 3.54 7.32
C LYS A 162 36.88 3.57 8.33
N LYS A 163 38.08 3.91 7.86
CA LYS A 163 39.30 3.96 8.68
C LYS A 163 39.30 5.14 9.66
N HIS A 164 38.73 6.29 9.28
CA HIS A 164 38.82 7.52 10.07
C HIS A 164 37.51 7.96 10.73
N TYR A 165 36.37 7.43 10.31
CA TYR A 165 35.06 7.81 10.85
C TYR A 165 34.59 6.87 11.98
N TYR A 166 34.74 7.33 13.23
CA TYR A 166 34.30 6.62 14.45
C TYR A 166 33.26 7.41 15.25
N PRO A 167 32.00 7.46 14.78
CA PRO A 167 30.93 8.10 15.53
C PRO A 167 30.68 7.35 16.85
N ILE A 168 30.66 8.11 17.95
CA ILE A 168 30.16 7.67 19.25
C ILE A 168 28.63 7.71 19.18
N VAL A 169 27.96 6.56 19.35
CA VAL A 169 26.49 6.48 19.19
C VAL A 169 25.85 5.86 20.42
N ARG A 170 24.75 6.47 20.92
CA ARG A 170 23.81 5.82 21.86
C ARG A 170 22.77 5.02 21.08
N VAL A 171 22.28 3.92 21.64
CA VAL A 171 21.29 3.02 21.00
C VAL A 171 20.10 3.84 20.45
N ASN A 172 19.74 3.62 19.18
CA ASN A 172 18.64 4.25 18.43
C ASN A 172 18.83 5.69 17.89
N GLN A 173 20.03 6.27 17.90
CA GLN A 173 20.28 7.56 17.25
C GLN A 173 20.80 7.41 15.80
N ARG A 174 20.45 8.37 14.93
CA ARG A 174 21.05 8.49 13.58
C ARG A 174 22.55 8.76 13.74
N LEU A 175 23.36 8.14 12.87
CA LEU A 175 24.80 8.38 12.85
C LEU A 175 25.05 9.82 12.41
N ARG A 176 25.83 10.57 13.20
CA ARG A 176 26.22 11.97 12.91
C ARG A 176 27.02 12.05 11.61
N GLU A 177 27.02 13.18 10.94
CA GLU A 177 27.98 13.39 9.85
C GLU A 177 29.42 13.48 10.38
N PRO A 178 30.44 13.17 9.56
CA PRO A 178 31.83 13.34 9.96
C PRO A 178 32.14 14.80 10.28
N THR A 179 32.91 15.05 11.33
CA THR A 179 33.39 16.41 11.68
C THR A 179 34.42 16.90 10.66
N ASN A 180 34.70 18.21 10.65
CA ASN A 180 35.73 18.78 9.75
C ASN A 180 37.10 18.11 9.96
N GLU A 181 37.48 17.83 11.21
CA GLU A 181 38.72 17.11 11.53
C GLU A 181 38.72 15.65 11.01
N GLU A 182 37.58 14.96 11.05
CA GLU A 182 37.44 13.61 10.49
C GLU A 182 37.55 13.67 8.96
N TRP A 183 36.96 14.69 8.31
CA TRP A 183 37.08 14.91 6.87
C TRP A 183 38.51 15.20 6.41
N GLU A 184 39.25 16.04 7.13
CA GLU A 184 40.66 16.30 6.81
C GLU A 184 41.50 15.03 6.85
N LYS A 185 41.29 14.17 7.85
CA LYS A 185 41.97 12.86 7.95
C LYS A 185 41.61 11.95 6.78
N ILE A 186 40.33 11.92 6.38
CA ILE A 186 39.87 11.13 5.22
C ILE A 186 40.52 11.62 3.93
N VAL A 187 40.54 12.94 3.69
CA VAL A 187 41.11 13.57 2.48
C VAL A 187 42.61 13.30 2.39
N ASN A 188 43.34 13.53 3.49
CA ASN A 188 44.79 13.35 3.52
C ASN A 188 45.20 11.89 3.28
N ASP A 189 44.51 10.93 3.92
CA ASP A 189 44.77 9.50 3.72
C ASP A 189 44.40 9.04 2.30
N TYR A 190 43.31 9.58 1.73
CA TYR A 190 42.93 9.29 0.36
C TYR A 190 43.97 9.79 -0.65
N ASN A 191 44.39 11.05 -0.55
CA ASN A 191 45.38 11.63 -1.46
C ASN A 191 46.74 10.94 -1.32
N TYR A 192 47.16 10.60 -0.10
CA TYR A 192 48.36 9.79 0.13
C TYR A 192 48.30 8.42 -0.58
N LEU A 193 47.20 7.67 -0.38
CA LEU A 193 47.02 6.36 -1.00
C LEU A 193 46.82 6.43 -2.52
N ARG A 194 46.31 7.55 -3.04
CA ARG A 194 46.14 7.78 -4.47
C ARG A 194 47.44 8.17 -5.16
N ASN A 195 48.25 9.02 -4.52
CA ASN A 195 49.58 9.42 -5.01
C ASN A 195 50.54 8.22 -5.02
N SER A 196 50.49 7.34 -4.02
CA SER A 196 51.24 6.08 -4.02
C SER A 196 50.82 5.09 -5.12
N ARG A 197 49.66 5.29 -5.76
CA ARG A 197 49.18 4.55 -6.94
C ARG A 197 49.47 5.28 -8.26
N GLY A 198 50.25 6.36 -8.24
CA GLY A 198 50.72 7.07 -9.44
C GLY A 198 49.73 8.09 -10.03
N ILE A 199 48.70 8.52 -9.28
CA ILE A 199 47.72 9.50 -9.75
C ILE A 199 47.92 10.82 -9.02
N THR A 200 48.46 11.84 -9.71
CA THR A 200 49.12 13.01 -9.10
C THR A 200 48.25 14.23 -8.82
N ASN A 201 46.95 14.19 -9.10
CA ASN A 201 46.06 15.35 -8.92
C ASN A 201 45.25 15.23 -7.62
N ASP A 202 45.75 15.77 -6.52
CA ASP A 202 45.03 15.77 -5.24
C ASP A 202 43.59 16.24 -5.40
N ILE A 203 42.68 15.58 -4.70
CA ILE A 203 41.27 15.93 -4.73
C ILE A 203 40.83 16.50 -3.39
N ASP A 204 39.89 17.43 -3.44
CA ASP A 204 39.33 18.10 -2.28
C ASP A 204 38.22 17.27 -1.61
N ARG A 205 37.75 17.79 -0.47
CA ARG A 205 36.65 17.20 0.30
C ARG A 205 35.40 17.00 -0.55
N GLU A 206 35.01 17.99 -1.35
CA GLU A 206 33.79 17.95 -2.16
C GLU A 206 33.83 16.78 -3.14
N ARG A 207 34.98 16.55 -3.77
CA ARG A 207 35.14 15.46 -4.71
C ARG A 207 35.10 14.08 -4.05
N ILE A 208 35.67 13.94 -2.86
CA ILE A 208 35.58 12.68 -2.09
C ILE A 208 34.15 12.45 -1.61
N GLN A 209 33.45 13.49 -1.16
CA GLN A 209 32.05 13.40 -0.77
C GLN A 209 31.19 12.91 -1.93
N LYS A 210 31.39 13.46 -3.14
CA LYS A 210 30.70 13.00 -4.34
C LYS A 210 30.93 11.52 -4.66
N LEU A 211 32.16 11.01 -4.48
CA LEU A 211 32.45 9.57 -4.65
C LEU A 211 31.69 8.70 -3.61
N LEU A 212 31.59 9.17 -2.37
CA LEU A 212 30.85 8.48 -1.32
C LEU A 212 29.33 8.53 -1.56
N ASP A 213 28.80 9.66 -2.05
CA ASP A 213 27.39 9.81 -2.41
C ASP A 213 27.02 8.88 -3.58
N GLU A 214 27.89 8.73 -4.56
CA GLU A 214 27.73 7.76 -5.64
C GLU A 214 27.69 6.32 -5.09
N CYS A 215 28.52 5.99 -4.10
CA CYS A 215 28.46 4.68 -3.43
C CYS A 215 27.12 4.48 -2.70
N VAL A 216 26.66 5.49 -1.95
CA VAL A 216 25.38 5.44 -1.24
C VAL A 216 24.22 5.23 -2.20
N ASN A 217 24.18 6.00 -3.29
CA ASN A 217 23.15 5.89 -4.32
C ASN A 217 23.18 4.53 -5.02
N ALA A 218 24.37 4.03 -5.34
CA ALA A 218 24.54 2.69 -5.90
C ALA A 218 23.96 1.62 -4.96
N MET A 219 24.24 1.71 -3.66
CA MET A 219 23.73 0.75 -2.67
C MET A 219 22.21 0.85 -2.49
N ARG A 220 21.66 2.07 -2.43
CA ARG A 220 20.21 2.30 -2.35
C ARG A 220 19.51 1.70 -3.58
N ASN A 221 20.06 1.90 -4.78
CA ASN A 221 19.49 1.37 -6.01
C ASN A 221 19.65 -0.14 -6.17
N TYR A 222 20.79 -0.70 -5.75
CA TYR A 222 21.03 -2.15 -5.75
C TYR A 222 20.06 -2.92 -4.85
N GLN A 223 19.57 -2.28 -3.79
CA GLN A 223 18.67 -2.90 -2.81
C GLN A 223 17.20 -2.69 -3.13
N LYS A 224 16.86 -1.81 -4.07
CA LYS A 224 15.50 -1.70 -4.59
C LYS A 224 15.17 -2.93 -5.43
N PRO A 225 13.96 -3.49 -5.32
CA PRO A 225 13.53 -4.54 -6.22
C PRO A 225 13.56 -3.99 -7.65
N GLN A 226 14.36 -4.64 -8.49
CA GLN A 226 14.46 -4.29 -9.91
C GLN A 226 13.30 -4.94 -10.65
N PRO A 227 12.70 -4.27 -11.64
CA PRO A 227 11.74 -4.91 -12.54
C PRO A 227 12.42 -6.09 -13.23
N LEU A 228 11.70 -7.19 -13.41
CA LEU A 228 12.23 -8.35 -14.11
C LEU A 228 12.32 -8.00 -15.60
N VAL A 229 13.50 -8.18 -16.20
CA VAL A 229 13.68 -7.98 -17.64
C VAL A 229 13.03 -9.16 -18.36
N TYR A 230 12.03 -8.85 -19.18
CA TYR A 230 11.34 -9.82 -20.03
C TYR A 230 12.28 -10.18 -21.18
N ILE A 231 12.72 -11.43 -21.24
CA ILE A 231 13.39 -11.97 -22.42
C ILE A 231 12.28 -12.45 -23.34
N ASP A 232 11.87 -11.61 -24.29
CA ASP A 232 11.13 -12.06 -25.46
C ASP A 232 12.10 -12.82 -26.35
N ASN A 233 12.24 -14.12 -26.08
CA ASN A 233 12.86 -15.05 -27.02
C ASN A 233 11.73 -15.73 -27.81
N ASP A 234 11.58 -15.27 -29.05
CA ASP A 234 11.13 -15.95 -30.26
C ASP A 234 9.95 -16.95 -30.24
N GLU A 235 8.97 -16.61 -31.08
CA GLU A 235 8.30 -17.50 -32.02
C GLU A 235 7.99 -18.93 -31.54
N LYS A 236 6.98 -19.06 -30.67
CA LYS A 236 5.93 -20.10 -30.76
C LYS A 236 4.89 -19.92 -29.66
N GLY A 237 3.75 -19.34 -30.03
CA GLY A 237 2.44 -19.76 -29.54
C GLY A 237 2.17 -19.66 -28.04
N TYR A 238 2.68 -18.64 -27.35
CA TYR A 238 2.02 -18.21 -26.12
C TYR A 238 0.96 -17.20 -26.49
N LEU A 239 -0.30 -17.57 -26.23
CA LEU A 239 -1.44 -16.67 -26.27
C LEU A 239 -1.03 -15.36 -25.60
N GLU A 240 -1.00 -14.28 -26.38
CA GLU A 240 -1.28 -12.96 -25.85
C GLU A 240 -2.63 -13.07 -25.15
N ILE A 241 -2.61 -13.37 -23.85
CA ILE A 241 -3.73 -13.10 -22.99
C ILE A 241 -3.76 -11.58 -22.92
N SER A 242 -4.43 -11.00 -23.92
CA SER A 242 -5.00 -9.67 -23.83
C SER A 242 -5.62 -9.56 -22.44
N SER A 243 -5.11 -8.60 -21.68
CA SER A 243 -5.40 -8.39 -20.26
C SER A 243 -6.86 -8.07 -19.94
N ASP A 244 -7.78 -8.21 -20.89
CA ASP A 244 -9.17 -7.80 -20.77
C ASP A 244 -10.20 -8.93 -20.71
N ASP A 245 -10.01 -10.08 -21.38
CA ASP A 245 -11.13 -11.03 -21.54
C ASP A 245 -11.28 -12.05 -20.39
N SER A 246 -10.20 -12.59 -19.82
CA SER A 246 -10.31 -13.43 -18.61
C SER A 246 -10.60 -12.61 -17.35
N PHE A 247 -10.44 -11.29 -17.42
CA PHE A 247 -10.82 -10.35 -16.36
C PHE A 247 -12.33 -10.09 -16.35
N ARG A 248 -13.07 -10.35 -17.42
CA ARG A 248 -14.50 -10.00 -17.51
C ARG A 248 -15.40 -10.98 -16.78
N GLU A 249 -15.20 -12.29 -16.92
CA GLU A 249 -16.08 -13.29 -16.27
C GLU A 249 -15.88 -13.29 -14.75
N ASP A 250 -14.62 -13.23 -14.29
CA ASP A 250 -14.26 -13.22 -12.87
C ASP A 250 -14.54 -11.87 -12.18
N LYS A 251 -14.59 -10.78 -12.97
CA LYS A 251 -15.09 -9.47 -12.51
C LYS A 251 -16.61 -9.45 -12.47
N LEU A 252 -17.31 -10.01 -13.46
CA LEU A 252 -18.77 -10.10 -13.47
C LEU A 252 -19.30 -10.91 -12.27
N GLU A 253 -18.68 -12.05 -11.95
CA GLU A 253 -19.11 -12.89 -10.81
C GLU A 253 -18.82 -12.19 -9.47
N LYS A 254 -17.65 -11.55 -9.31
CA LYS A 254 -17.33 -10.76 -8.11
C LYS A 254 -18.10 -9.45 -7.99
N GLU A 255 -18.45 -8.84 -9.12
CA GLU A 255 -19.25 -7.62 -9.19
C GLU A 255 -20.71 -7.95 -8.90
N GLN A 256 -21.20 -9.12 -9.31
CA GLN A 256 -22.50 -9.64 -8.90
C GLN A 256 -22.53 -9.97 -7.40
N GLU A 257 -21.52 -10.68 -6.88
CA GLU A 257 -21.40 -10.93 -5.43
C GLU A 257 -21.32 -9.61 -4.64
N TRP A 258 -20.60 -8.62 -5.13
CA TRP A 258 -20.50 -7.30 -4.50
C TRP A 258 -21.79 -6.48 -4.62
N GLN A 259 -22.51 -6.60 -5.74
CA GLN A 259 -23.84 -6.01 -5.91
C GLN A 259 -24.85 -6.62 -4.95
N ASP A 260 -24.82 -7.94 -4.76
CA ASP A 260 -25.68 -8.65 -3.83
C ASP A 260 -25.39 -8.23 -2.39
N ILE A 261 -24.10 -8.20 -2.00
CA ILE A 261 -23.67 -7.69 -0.69
C ILE A 261 -24.09 -6.22 -0.50
N ASN A 262 -23.89 -5.38 -1.52
CA ASN A 262 -24.24 -3.97 -1.46
C ASN A 262 -25.76 -3.76 -1.31
N SER A 263 -26.56 -4.54 -2.04
CA SER A 263 -28.03 -4.52 -1.95
C SER A 263 -28.50 -4.95 -0.55
N ILE A 264 -27.93 -6.04 -0.04
CA ILE A 264 -28.25 -6.58 1.29
C ILE A 264 -27.87 -5.60 2.39
N LEU A 265 -26.68 -5.00 2.32
CA LEU A 265 -26.22 -4.01 3.28
C LEU A 265 -27.03 -2.72 3.19
N THR A 266 -27.37 -2.25 1.98
CA THR A 266 -28.23 -1.08 1.78
C THR A 266 -29.62 -1.30 2.38
N ASN A 267 -30.23 -2.47 2.12
CA ASN A 267 -31.52 -2.84 2.67
C ASN A 267 -31.50 -3.04 4.18
N SER A 268 -30.39 -3.52 4.73
CA SER A 268 -30.24 -3.68 6.18
C SER A 268 -29.98 -2.34 6.87
N PHE A 269 -29.21 -1.46 6.24
CA PHE A 269 -28.99 -0.10 6.70
C PHE A 269 -30.27 0.73 6.66
N SER A 270 -31.11 0.58 5.63
CA SER A 270 -32.38 1.31 5.51
C SER A 270 -33.40 0.95 6.60
N LYS A 271 -33.32 -0.27 7.16
CA LYS A 271 -34.15 -0.75 8.30
C LYS A 271 -33.71 -0.18 9.65
N LEU A 272 -32.51 0.39 9.75
CA LEU A 272 -32.07 1.05 10.97
C LEU A 272 -32.92 2.31 11.24
N SER A 273 -33.15 2.60 12.51
CA SER A 273 -33.81 3.84 12.96
C SER A 273 -32.95 5.07 12.63
N ALA A 274 -33.56 6.27 12.65
CA ALA A 274 -32.87 7.52 12.36
C ALA A 274 -31.66 7.76 13.28
N ASP A 275 -31.81 7.48 14.59
CA ASP A 275 -30.72 7.59 15.58
C ASP A 275 -29.55 6.65 15.27
N GLU A 276 -29.86 5.42 14.85
CA GLU A 276 -28.87 4.39 14.53
C GLU A 276 -28.07 4.76 13.28
N LYS A 277 -28.77 5.20 12.23
CA LYS A 277 -28.15 5.71 11.00
C LYS A 277 -27.27 6.92 11.30
N THR A 278 -27.79 7.88 12.07
CA THR A 278 -27.05 9.09 12.46
C THR A 278 -25.74 8.73 13.15
N LEU A 279 -25.76 7.81 14.11
CA LEU A 279 -24.53 7.41 14.81
C LEU A 279 -23.49 6.76 13.87
N LEU A 280 -23.95 5.92 12.94
CA LEU A 280 -23.07 5.27 11.96
C LEU A 280 -22.51 6.26 10.93
N ILE A 281 -23.31 7.23 10.49
CA ILE A 281 -22.92 8.29 9.56
C ILE A 281 -21.87 9.21 10.20
N LEU A 282 -22.06 9.60 11.47
CA LEU A 282 -21.08 10.42 12.19
C LEU A 282 -19.72 9.72 12.33
N GLU A 283 -19.71 8.42 12.65
CA GLU A 283 -18.45 7.66 12.84
C GLU A 283 -17.79 7.25 11.53
N ASN A 284 -18.56 6.87 10.50
CA ASN A 284 -17.99 6.26 9.28
C ASN A 284 -18.02 7.21 8.07
N GLY A 285 -18.99 8.12 7.99
CA GLY A 285 -19.06 9.14 6.93
C GLY A 285 -18.24 10.38 7.24
N ILE A 286 -18.48 10.98 8.42
CA ILE A 286 -17.74 12.18 8.87
C ILE A 286 -16.41 11.80 9.55
N GLU A 287 -16.24 10.53 9.95
CA GLU A 287 -15.03 10.07 10.67
C GLU A 287 -14.83 10.74 12.04
N LEU A 288 -15.91 11.18 12.70
CA LEU A 288 -15.82 11.69 14.08
C LEU A 288 -15.40 10.60 15.06
N GLY A 289 -14.50 10.95 15.96
CA GLY A 289 -14.08 10.09 17.05
C GLY A 289 -15.22 9.85 18.05
N GLN A 290 -15.21 8.69 18.69
CA GLN A 290 -16.25 8.32 19.67
C GLN A 290 -16.36 9.30 20.85
N LYS A 291 -15.28 10.02 21.19
CA LYS A 291 -15.31 11.08 22.19
C LYS A 291 -16.11 12.29 21.73
N GLU A 292 -15.97 12.67 20.47
CA GLU A 292 -16.64 13.82 19.85
C GLU A 292 -18.13 13.51 19.66
N ILE A 293 -18.45 12.31 19.19
CA ILE A 293 -19.83 11.80 19.15
C ILE A 293 -20.42 11.78 20.57
N ALA A 294 -19.68 11.36 21.60
CA ALA A 294 -20.17 11.39 22.96
C ALA A 294 -20.51 12.81 23.44
N LYS A 295 -19.77 13.85 23.01
CA LYS A 295 -20.11 15.25 23.30
C LYS A 295 -21.44 15.65 22.66
N LEU A 296 -21.63 15.35 21.37
CA LEU A 296 -22.87 15.68 20.63
C LEU A 296 -24.13 15.10 21.27
N PHE A 297 -24.00 13.93 21.92
CA PHE A 297 -25.12 13.26 22.58
C PHE A 297 -25.22 13.55 24.09
N ASN A 298 -24.44 14.49 24.64
CA ASN A 298 -24.35 14.76 26.08
C ASN A 298 -23.97 13.52 26.93
N LEU A 299 -23.13 12.65 26.36
CA LEU A 299 -22.66 11.39 26.96
C LEU A 299 -21.15 11.42 27.25
N GLU A 300 -20.56 12.59 27.51
CA GLU A 300 -19.10 12.77 27.64
C GLU A 300 -18.43 11.79 28.62
N LYS A 301 -19.09 11.45 29.73
CA LYS A 301 -18.60 10.48 30.74
C LYS A 301 -18.80 9.00 30.34
N LYS A 302 -19.35 8.76 29.16
CA LYS A 302 -19.92 7.48 28.71
C LYS A 302 -19.49 7.12 27.27
N GLN A 303 -18.26 7.46 26.86
CA GLN A 303 -17.70 7.06 25.56
C GLN A 303 -17.88 5.54 25.27
N TYR A 304 -17.74 4.69 26.30
CA TYR A 304 -17.95 3.25 26.17
C TYR A 304 -19.38 2.88 25.72
N GLN A 305 -20.38 3.72 26.02
CA GLN A 305 -21.76 3.52 25.59
C GLN A 305 -21.92 3.78 24.08
N ILE A 306 -21.17 4.75 23.53
CA ILE A 306 -21.11 4.99 22.08
C ILE A 306 -20.51 3.78 21.39
N SER A 307 -19.37 3.26 21.88
CA SER A 307 -18.76 2.04 21.34
C SER A 307 -19.72 0.83 21.37
N ARG A 308 -20.45 0.64 22.47
CA ARG A 308 -21.47 -0.43 22.60
C ARG A 308 -22.64 -0.23 21.64
N LYS A 309 -23.15 1.00 21.51
CA LYS A 309 -24.22 1.35 20.57
C LYS A 309 -23.79 1.08 19.13
N LEU A 310 -22.62 1.57 18.71
CA LEU A 310 -22.08 1.33 17.38
C LEU A 310 -21.88 -0.16 17.08
N LYS A 311 -21.37 -0.93 18.05
CA LYS A 311 -21.27 -2.39 17.90
C LYS A 311 -22.65 -3.03 17.75
N LYS A 312 -23.63 -2.61 18.54
CA LYS A 312 -25.02 -3.08 18.46
C LYS A 312 -25.64 -2.74 17.09
N TYR A 313 -25.43 -1.54 16.58
CA TYR A 313 -26.03 -1.07 15.33
C TYR A 313 -25.37 -1.68 14.09
N ARG A 314 -24.10 -2.11 14.20
CA ARG A 314 -23.42 -2.93 13.18
C ARG A 314 -23.88 -4.39 13.18
N GLN A 315 -24.42 -4.89 14.28
CA GLN A 315 -24.74 -6.31 14.43
C GLN A 315 -25.80 -6.79 13.41
N PRO A 316 -26.91 -6.06 13.16
CA PRO A 316 -27.87 -6.43 12.11
C PRO A 316 -27.25 -6.54 10.71
N LEU A 317 -26.33 -5.62 10.36
CA LEU A 317 -25.60 -5.65 9.09
C LEU A 317 -24.73 -6.91 8.99
N LEU A 318 -24.05 -7.25 10.09
CA LEU A 318 -23.19 -8.42 10.17
C LEU A 318 -23.98 -9.72 10.14
N ASP A 319 -25.09 -9.80 10.87
CA ASP A 319 -25.96 -10.98 10.92
C ASP A 319 -26.49 -11.31 9.52
N GLU A 320 -26.87 -10.28 8.76
CA GLU A 320 -27.37 -10.46 7.40
C GLU A 320 -26.28 -10.93 6.43
N CYS A 321 -25.09 -10.34 6.49
CA CYS A 321 -23.94 -10.81 5.70
C CYS A 321 -23.51 -12.24 6.08
N VAL A 322 -23.55 -12.57 7.37
CA VAL A 322 -23.25 -13.92 7.85
C VAL A 322 -24.30 -14.90 7.36
N ARG A 323 -25.60 -14.56 7.40
CA ARG A 323 -26.69 -15.38 6.90
C ARG A 323 -26.52 -15.69 5.41
N MET A 324 -26.33 -14.65 4.59
CA MET A 324 -26.09 -14.81 3.15
C MET A 324 -24.90 -15.73 2.87
N LYS A 325 -23.78 -15.52 3.58
CA LYS A 325 -22.57 -16.35 3.39
C LYS A 325 -22.78 -17.79 3.88
N GLN A 326 -23.59 -18.01 4.91
CA GLN A 326 -23.94 -19.37 5.36
C GLN A 326 -24.79 -20.10 4.32
N GLU A 327 -25.74 -19.41 3.69
CA GLU A 327 -26.58 -19.95 2.62
C GLU A 327 -25.74 -20.32 1.39
N GLN A 328 -24.80 -19.46 0.99
CA GLN A 328 -23.90 -19.71 -0.14
C GLN A 328 -22.93 -20.88 0.10
N VAL A 329 -22.30 -20.95 1.28
CA VAL A 329 -21.24 -21.94 1.57
C VAL A 329 -21.83 -23.23 2.19
N GLY A 330 -23.11 -23.24 2.57
CA GLY A 330 -23.79 -24.39 3.19
C GLY A 330 -23.21 -24.82 4.54
N ARG A 331 -22.40 -23.96 5.19
CA ARG A 331 -21.74 -24.24 6.48
C ARG A 331 -21.75 -23.02 7.38
N LYS A 332 -21.59 -23.26 8.68
CA LYS A 332 -21.34 -22.19 9.65
C LYS A 332 -20.03 -21.47 9.33
N ILE A 333 -20.07 -20.14 9.46
CA ILE A 333 -18.93 -19.23 9.25
C ILE A 333 -17.95 -19.36 10.42
N THR A 334 -16.64 -19.38 10.12
CA THR A 334 -15.58 -19.42 11.14
C THR A 334 -15.43 -18.09 11.86
N LYS A 335 -14.69 -18.06 12.98
CA LYS A 335 -14.43 -16.81 13.71
C LYS A 335 -13.61 -15.82 12.87
N GLU A 336 -12.69 -16.34 12.07
CA GLU A 336 -11.81 -15.59 11.18
C GLU A 336 -12.60 -14.96 10.04
N GLU A 337 -13.50 -15.73 9.42
CA GLU A 337 -14.39 -15.24 8.36
C GLU A 337 -15.36 -14.18 8.88
N ASN A 338 -15.87 -14.35 10.10
CA ASN A 338 -16.72 -13.35 10.76
C ASN A 338 -15.96 -12.04 11.03
N LYS A 339 -14.70 -12.13 11.49
CA LYS A 339 -13.84 -10.95 11.68
C LYS A 339 -13.56 -10.24 10.36
N PHE A 340 -13.37 -10.99 9.28
CA PHE A 340 -13.17 -10.44 7.94
C PHE A 340 -14.42 -9.73 7.42
N LEU A 341 -15.61 -10.33 7.56
CA LEU A 341 -16.88 -9.69 7.21
C LEU A 341 -17.10 -8.40 8.00
N SER A 342 -16.83 -8.41 9.30
CA SER A 342 -16.93 -7.20 10.12
C SER A 342 -16.01 -6.07 9.62
N LYS A 343 -14.82 -6.41 9.11
CA LYS A 343 -13.92 -5.43 8.51
C LYS A 343 -14.50 -4.86 7.20
N GLN A 344 -15.00 -5.73 6.32
CA GLN A 344 -15.61 -5.31 5.05
C GLN A 344 -16.84 -4.41 5.27
N ILE A 345 -17.66 -4.70 6.28
CA ILE A 345 -18.82 -3.85 6.62
C ILE A 345 -18.37 -2.45 7.03
N ASN A 346 -17.26 -2.32 7.76
CA ASN A 346 -16.74 -1.00 8.12
C ASN A 346 -16.22 -0.24 6.90
N GLU A 347 -15.49 -0.92 6.01
CA GLU A 347 -15.03 -0.31 4.75
C GLU A 347 -16.21 0.10 3.86
N TRP A 348 -17.24 -0.75 3.77
CA TRP A 348 -18.49 -0.46 3.07
C TRP A 348 -19.24 0.72 3.69
N LEU A 349 -19.41 0.75 5.03
CA LEU A 349 -20.08 1.85 5.72
C LEU A 349 -19.38 3.18 5.47
N LYS A 350 -18.05 3.21 5.46
CA LYS A 350 -17.28 4.41 5.10
C LYS A 350 -17.61 4.87 3.69
N ALA A 351 -17.46 3.99 2.70
CA ALA A 351 -17.73 4.33 1.31
C ALA A 351 -19.19 4.75 1.08
N PHE A 352 -20.14 4.00 1.64
CA PHE A 352 -21.57 4.21 1.48
C PHE A 352 -22.02 5.52 2.13
N CYS A 353 -21.67 5.77 3.40
CA CYS A 353 -22.08 6.99 4.11
C CYS A 353 -21.44 8.25 3.49
N CYS A 354 -20.18 8.18 3.05
CA CYS A 354 -19.55 9.31 2.34
C CYS A 354 -20.22 9.59 0.99
N LYS A 355 -20.43 8.53 0.19
CA LYS A 355 -20.86 8.66 -1.21
C LYS A 355 -22.35 8.95 -1.37
N GLN A 356 -23.21 8.36 -0.55
CA GLN A 356 -24.67 8.52 -0.70
C GLN A 356 -25.16 9.91 -0.28
N ASP A 357 -24.65 10.44 0.83
CA ASP A 357 -25.26 11.61 1.46
C ASP A 357 -24.41 12.87 1.30
N PHE A 358 -23.09 12.79 1.52
CA PHE A 358 -22.24 13.98 1.52
C PHE A 358 -21.72 14.33 0.12
N TYR A 359 -21.22 13.35 -0.64
CA TYR A 359 -20.63 13.65 -1.95
C TYR A 359 -21.66 14.11 -2.96
N LYS A 360 -22.86 13.50 -2.99
CA LYS A 360 -23.95 13.99 -3.84
C LYS A 360 -24.39 15.40 -3.48
N PHE A 361 -24.46 15.71 -2.18
CA PHE A 361 -24.76 17.06 -1.72
C PHE A 361 -23.67 18.05 -2.18
N LEU A 362 -22.40 17.74 -1.92
CA LEU A 362 -21.27 18.58 -2.30
C LEU A 362 -21.16 18.75 -3.82
N GLU A 363 -21.44 17.71 -4.61
CA GLU A 363 -21.51 17.78 -6.08
C GLU A 363 -22.59 18.75 -6.56
N ASN A 364 -23.77 18.72 -5.93
CA ASN A 364 -24.84 19.67 -6.22
C ASN A 364 -24.45 21.11 -5.86
N ILE A 365 -23.82 21.32 -4.69
CA ILE A 365 -23.34 22.65 -4.28
C ILE A 365 -22.21 23.15 -5.18
N LEU A 366 -21.30 22.26 -5.59
CA LEU A 366 -20.17 22.58 -6.46
C LEU A 366 -20.65 22.99 -7.85
N THR A 367 -21.64 22.28 -8.41
CA THR A 367 -22.20 22.58 -9.75
C THR A 367 -23.09 23.82 -9.77
N GLN A 368 -23.86 24.08 -8.71
CA GLN A 368 -24.80 25.20 -8.66
C GLN A 368 -24.21 26.48 -8.04
N GLY A 369 -23.42 26.35 -6.98
CA GLY A 369 -22.94 27.45 -6.15
C GLY A 369 -21.54 27.96 -6.49
N LEU A 370 -20.71 27.15 -7.15
CA LEU A 370 -19.31 27.48 -7.46
C LEU A 370 -19.00 27.44 -8.96
N SER A 371 -20.00 27.59 -9.82
CA SER A 371 -19.87 27.47 -11.27
C SER A 371 -18.81 28.41 -11.88
N SER A 372 -18.63 29.61 -11.31
CA SER A 372 -17.59 30.57 -11.71
C SER A 372 -16.18 30.13 -11.31
N ASN A 373 -16.05 29.36 -10.22
CA ASN A 373 -14.78 28.95 -9.63
C ASN A 373 -14.38 27.53 -10.07
N LEU A 374 -15.32 26.77 -10.63
CA LEU A 374 -15.12 25.39 -11.10
C LEU A 374 -13.87 25.22 -11.95
N LYS A 375 -13.60 26.16 -12.85
CA LYS A 375 -12.43 26.10 -13.74
C LYS A 375 -11.11 26.16 -12.97
N ILE A 376 -11.03 27.02 -11.95
CA ILE A 376 -9.83 27.15 -11.11
C ILE A 376 -9.68 25.89 -10.24
N ILE A 377 -10.78 25.44 -9.62
CA ILE A 377 -10.79 24.24 -8.77
C ILE A 377 -10.39 23.01 -9.60
N SER A 378 -10.99 22.80 -10.77
CA SER A 378 -10.69 21.64 -11.61
C SER A 378 -9.25 21.63 -12.06
N LEU A 379 -8.71 22.78 -12.52
CA LEU A 379 -7.31 22.87 -12.95
C LEU A 379 -6.36 22.61 -11.79
N TYR A 380 -6.66 23.12 -10.60
CA TYR A 380 -5.85 22.86 -9.41
C TYR A 380 -5.77 21.38 -9.07
N TYR A 381 -6.92 20.70 -8.92
CA TYR A 381 -6.91 19.29 -8.54
C TYR A 381 -6.38 18.39 -9.68
N ILE A 382 -6.66 18.67 -10.95
CA ILE A 382 -6.11 17.88 -12.08
C ILE A 382 -4.57 18.03 -12.16
N ASP A 383 -4.05 19.25 -12.13
CA ASP A 383 -2.60 19.50 -12.27
C ASP A 383 -1.84 19.07 -11.00
N PHE A 384 -2.46 19.17 -9.83
CA PHE A 384 -1.89 18.71 -8.56
C PHE A 384 -1.77 17.18 -8.49
N PHE A 385 -2.78 16.43 -8.96
CA PHE A 385 -2.81 14.96 -8.85
C PHE A 385 -2.21 14.22 -10.07
N SER A 386 -2.05 14.87 -11.22
CA SER A 386 -1.41 14.28 -12.41
C SER A 386 0.13 14.17 -12.32
N MET A 387 0.75 14.67 -11.24
CA MET A 387 2.20 14.76 -11.14
C MET A 387 2.79 13.98 -9.95
N ASP A 388 3.61 12.97 -10.29
CA ASP A 388 4.16 11.88 -9.45
C ASP A 388 4.97 12.22 -8.16
N LYS A 389 4.99 13.47 -7.64
CA LYS A 389 5.78 13.83 -6.43
C LYS A 389 5.18 14.98 -5.59
N PHE A 390 5.13 14.78 -4.28
CA PHE A 390 4.71 15.75 -3.25
C PHE A 390 5.91 16.54 -2.69
N SER A 391 5.98 17.86 -2.90
CA SER A 391 6.86 18.80 -2.17
C SER A 391 6.23 20.19 -2.02
N GLU A 392 6.52 20.91 -0.93
CA GLU A 392 5.97 22.25 -0.63
C GLU A 392 6.30 23.30 -1.71
N GLU A 393 7.52 23.26 -2.26
CA GLU A 393 7.94 24.11 -3.39
C GLU A 393 7.02 23.95 -4.63
N ARG A 394 6.31 22.82 -4.72
CA ARG A 394 5.45 22.48 -5.86
C ARG A 394 4.03 23.03 -5.73
N TYR A 395 3.52 23.22 -4.51
CA TYR A 395 2.22 23.87 -4.30
C TYR A 395 2.22 25.29 -4.86
N SER A 396 3.30 26.03 -4.65
CA SER A 396 3.50 27.35 -5.23
C SER A 396 3.59 27.27 -6.76
N SER A 397 4.30 26.28 -7.30
CA SER A 397 4.45 26.10 -8.75
C SER A 397 3.13 25.82 -9.48
N VAL A 398 2.23 24.99 -8.92
CA VAL A 398 0.94 24.67 -9.56
C VAL A 398 0.03 25.90 -9.56
N LYS A 399 0.00 26.66 -8.46
CA LYS A 399 -0.76 27.92 -8.38
C LYS A 399 -0.27 28.91 -9.44
N SER A 400 1.04 29.11 -9.56
CA SER A 400 1.62 30.02 -10.57
C SER A 400 1.34 29.56 -12.01
N GLU A 401 1.30 28.25 -12.27
CA GLU A 401 0.97 27.73 -13.59
C GLU A 401 -0.50 28.00 -13.96
N ILE A 402 -1.42 27.80 -13.00
CA ILE A 402 -2.85 28.06 -13.19
C ILE A 402 -3.12 29.55 -13.34
N ALA A 403 -2.47 30.38 -12.50
CA ALA A 403 -2.52 31.83 -12.58
C ALA A 403 -2.12 32.32 -13.98
N LYS A 404 -1.02 31.78 -14.53
CA LYS A 404 -0.58 32.05 -15.89
C LYS A 404 -1.56 31.55 -16.97
N LYS A 405 -2.12 30.34 -16.82
CA LYS A 405 -3.10 29.78 -17.76
C LYS A 405 -4.41 30.58 -17.81
N LEU A 406 -4.77 31.24 -16.71
CA LEU A 406 -6.03 31.98 -16.56
C LEU A 406 -5.87 33.49 -16.58
N GLU A 407 -4.65 34.00 -16.76
CA GLU A 407 -4.32 35.43 -16.75
C GLU A 407 -4.75 36.15 -15.45
N ILE A 408 -4.61 35.45 -14.32
CA ILE A 408 -4.88 35.97 -12.97
C ILE A 408 -3.62 35.88 -12.11
N THR A 409 -3.67 36.40 -10.89
CA THR A 409 -2.57 36.35 -9.92
C THR A 409 -2.62 35.08 -9.06
N ASP A 410 -1.46 34.65 -8.55
CA ASP A 410 -1.35 33.52 -7.61
C ASP A 410 -2.22 33.72 -6.37
N SER A 411 -2.34 34.97 -5.90
CA SER A 411 -3.19 35.34 -4.78
C SER A 411 -4.67 35.16 -5.09
N GLU A 412 -5.11 35.43 -6.32
CA GLU A 412 -6.50 35.22 -6.74
C GLU A 412 -6.83 33.73 -6.86
N VAL A 413 -5.88 32.90 -7.32
CA VAL A 413 -6.02 31.43 -7.30
C VAL A 413 -6.16 30.91 -5.87
N GLU A 414 -5.27 31.33 -4.97
CA GLU A 414 -5.29 30.90 -3.57
C GLU A 414 -6.55 31.35 -2.84
N GLN A 415 -6.98 32.60 -3.04
CA GLN A 415 -8.20 33.12 -2.47
C GLN A 415 -9.42 32.35 -3.00
N CYS A 416 -9.49 32.09 -4.30
CA CYS A 416 -10.57 31.33 -4.91
C CYS A 416 -10.67 29.91 -4.34
N LEU A 417 -9.54 29.21 -4.17
CA LEU A 417 -9.52 27.86 -3.59
C LEU A 417 -9.98 27.88 -2.13
N THR A 418 -9.46 28.82 -1.35
CA THR A 418 -9.78 28.98 0.07
C THR A 418 -11.26 29.33 0.28
N ASP A 419 -11.80 30.27 -0.51
CA ASP A 419 -13.20 30.67 -0.43
C ASP A 419 -14.13 29.54 -0.86
N SER A 420 -13.74 28.78 -1.88
CA SER A 420 -14.53 27.64 -2.35
C SER A 420 -14.56 26.50 -1.32
N GLN A 421 -13.41 26.19 -0.70
CA GLN A 421 -13.34 25.20 0.39
C GLN A 421 -14.15 25.63 1.61
N ASN A 422 -14.01 26.89 2.03
CA ASN A 422 -14.76 27.45 3.16
C ASN A 422 -16.27 27.48 2.88
N TYR A 423 -16.67 27.83 1.65
CA TYR A 423 -18.07 27.80 1.24
C TYR A 423 -18.64 26.37 1.31
N LEU A 424 -17.93 25.37 0.76
CA LEU A 424 -18.35 23.97 0.83
C LEU A 424 -18.41 23.47 2.28
N LEU A 425 -17.45 23.85 3.12
CA LEU A 425 -17.43 23.53 4.54
C LEU A 425 -18.67 24.08 5.27
N GLU A 426 -19.01 25.35 5.07
CA GLU A 426 -20.18 25.96 5.71
C GLU A 426 -21.49 25.35 5.22
N GLN A 427 -21.62 25.09 3.91
CA GLN A 427 -22.78 24.38 3.35
C GLN A 427 -22.91 22.96 3.93
N LEU A 428 -21.79 22.26 4.10
CA LEU A 428 -21.76 20.93 4.70
C LEU A 428 -22.18 20.96 6.18
N LYS A 429 -21.73 21.94 6.95
CA LYS A 429 -22.17 22.14 8.35
C LYS A 429 -23.68 22.38 8.44
N ILE A 430 -24.24 23.18 7.54
CA ILE A 430 -25.69 23.43 7.45
C ILE A 430 -26.41 22.11 7.13
N TYR A 431 -25.99 21.43 6.06
CA TYR A 431 -26.58 20.15 5.64
C TYR A 431 -26.59 19.12 6.77
N ILE A 432 -25.47 18.96 7.48
CA ILE A 432 -25.38 18.03 8.61
C ILE A 432 -26.38 18.39 9.71
N ASN A 433 -26.47 19.67 10.08
CA ASN A 433 -27.38 20.12 11.14
C ASN A 433 -28.85 19.98 10.77
N ASP A 434 -29.19 20.14 9.50
CA ASP A 434 -30.58 20.12 9.03
C ASP A 434 -31.05 18.69 8.71
N ASN A 435 -30.15 17.79 8.31
CA ASN A 435 -30.50 16.44 7.84
C ASN A 435 -30.15 15.34 8.84
N LEU A 436 -29.17 15.54 9.72
CA LEU A 436 -28.92 14.61 10.82
C LEU A 436 -29.73 15.06 12.03
N GLN A 437 -30.51 14.15 12.62
CA GLN A 437 -31.33 14.41 13.82
C GLN A 437 -30.44 14.52 15.07
N LEU A 438 -29.57 15.52 15.11
CA LEU A 438 -28.58 15.69 16.16
C LEU A 438 -29.23 16.28 17.42
N PRO A 439 -28.92 15.75 18.62
CA PRO A 439 -29.40 16.33 19.88
C PRO A 439 -28.88 17.74 20.14
N GLN A 440 -27.73 18.08 19.54
CA GLN A 440 -27.10 19.39 19.61
C GLN A 440 -26.54 19.75 18.24
N LYS A 441 -26.63 21.05 17.89
CA LYS A 441 -26.04 21.55 16.66
C LYS A 441 -24.53 21.32 16.65
N LEU A 442 -24.07 20.77 15.53
CA LEU A 442 -22.67 20.62 15.19
C LEU A 442 -22.03 22.02 15.15
N SER A 443 -21.11 22.29 16.07
CA SER A 443 -20.38 23.56 16.14
C SER A 443 -18.95 23.33 16.60
N SER A 444 -18.04 24.16 16.09
CA SER A 444 -16.60 24.10 16.40
C SER A 444 -16.32 24.40 17.88
N ASN A 445 -17.23 25.12 18.55
CA ASN A 445 -17.20 25.34 20.00
C ASN A 445 -17.41 24.04 20.80
N LEU A 446 -18.22 23.11 20.27
CA LEU A 446 -18.52 21.83 20.91
C LEU A 446 -17.48 20.77 20.55
N ILE A 447 -17.04 20.74 19.29
CA ILE A 447 -16.02 19.83 18.78
C ILE A 447 -14.91 20.67 18.11
N PRO A 448 -13.78 20.92 18.79
CA PRO A 448 -12.70 21.77 18.26
C PRO A 448 -12.05 21.24 16.98
N THR A 449 -12.12 19.94 16.75
CA THR A 449 -11.58 19.22 15.59
C THR A 449 -12.54 19.19 14.40
N LEU A 450 -13.78 19.66 14.57
CA LEU A 450 -14.85 19.46 13.60
C LEU A 450 -14.52 20.07 12.24
N ASP A 451 -14.10 21.32 12.22
CA ASP A 451 -13.83 22.06 11.00
C ASP A 451 -12.69 21.40 10.22
N LYS A 452 -11.67 20.92 10.93
CA LYS A 452 -10.57 20.16 10.34
C LYS A 452 -11.09 18.86 9.70
N THR A 453 -11.89 18.07 10.43
CA THR A 453 -12.40 16.80 9.94
C THR A 453 -13.33 16.98 8.72
N LEU A 454 -14.18 18.00 8.75
CA LEU A 454 -15.06 18.32 7.62
C LEU A 454 -14.29 18.87 6.42
N LEU A 455 -13.25 19.67 6.65
CA LEU A 455 -12.38 20.14 5.58
C LEU A 455 -11.62 18.98 4.92
N GLU A 456 -11.12 18.02 5.70
CA GLU A 456 -10.53 16.78 5.16
C GLU A 456 -11.54 15.98 4.31
N LEU A 457 -12.83 15.99 4.66
CA LEU A 457 -13.88 15.36 3.87
C LEU A 457 -14.13 16.11 2.55
N VAL A 458 -14.14 17.44 2.57
CA VAL A 458 -14.26 18.31 1.38
C VAL A 458 -13.06 18.10 0.45
N ASP A 459 -11.84 18.04 0.98
CA ASP A 459 -10.63 17.80 0.19
C ASP A 459 -10.65 16.42 -0.47
N LYS A 460 -11.00 15.37 0.28
CA LYS A 460 -11.19 14.02 -0.30
C LYS A 460 -12.27 14.02 -1.38
N PHE A 461 -13.34 14.80 -1.21
CA PHE A 461 -14.40 14.92 -2.22
C PHE A 461 -13.86 15.56 -3.50
N LEU A 462 -13.18 16.71 -3.39
CA LEU A 462 -12.62 17.43 -4.54
C LEU A 462 -11.54 16.59 -5.25
N GLU A 463 -10.67 15.92 -4.50
CA GLU A 463 -9.70 14.95 -5.03
C GLU A 463 -10.40 13.85 -5.83
N ASN A 464 -11.39 13.17 -5.25
CA ASN A 464 -12.11 12.08 -5.94
C ASN A 464 -12.90 12.56 -7.17
N THR A 465 -13.38 13.80 -7.16
CA THR A 465 -14.20 14.35 -8.25
C THR A 465 -13.35 14.70 -9.47
N PHE A 466 -12.12 15.17 -9.26
CA PHE A 466 -11.25 15.66 -10.35
C PHE A 466 -10.07 14.74 -10.68
N SER A 467 -9.84 13.67 -9.90
CA SER A 467 -8.80 12.66 -10.19
C SER A 467 -9.31 11.44 -10.97
N ALA A 468 -10.63 11.32 -11.16
CA ALA A 468 -11.29 10.28 -11.96
C ALA A 468 -11.41 10.73 -13.42
#